data_AF-A0A1H8QHA7-F1
#
_entry.id   AF-A0A1H8QHA7-F1
#
_cell.length_a   1.000
_cell.length_b   1.000
_cell.length_c   1.000
_cell.angle_alpha   90.00
_cell.angle_beta   90.00
_cell.angle_gamma   90.00
#
_symmetry.space_group_name_H-M   'P 1'
#
loop_
_entity.id
_entity.type
_entity.pdbx_description
1 polymer ?
#
loop_
_entity_poly.entity_id
_entity_poly.type
_entity_poly.pdbx_seq_one_letter_code
_entity_poly.pdbx_strand_id
1 'polypeptide(L)'
;MEYQDHAVAPAEAVSCTAQDGECPDASNNEEIMTKALDCPSDPEVVFAEVCSHLSLNRSNTLPMCACMNACRESVSYREVEVALADEPVMNMSTQTPHTLLRILIDAGAIDATPIYEEDVDPEAEDARAYDYELVTSEAGLRALEQYDPCARFAQLIEEEPEGYADAYRIVLDTCREAVGLPAIETALSGHPALYSPKTVFAGYFVSKLETVGGIVWDGAWRTTEEGIHMADSIPVCA
;
A
#
# COMPACT_ATOMS: atom_id res chain seq x y z
N MET A 1 -56.46 6.78 -20.42
CA MET A 1 -55.57 6.90 -19.25
C MET A 1 -54.17 6.89 -19.83
N GLU A 2 -53.71 8.08 -20.17
CA GLU A 2 -52.52 8.34 -20.98
C GLU A 2 -51.27 8.17 -20.12
N TYR A 3 -50.31 7.39 -20.62
CA TYR A 3 -48.97 7.27 -20.04
C TYR A 3 -48.20 8.55 -20.38
N GLN A 4 -47.85 9.34 -19.37
CA GLN A 4 -46.94 10.47 -19.53
C GLN A 4 -45.50 9.95 -19.58
N ASP A 5 -44.88 10.23 -20.72
CA ASP A 5 -43.48 10.02 -21.04
C ASP A 5 -42.64 11.06 -20.27
N HIS A 6 -41.96 10.65 -19.20
CA HIS A 6 -41.00 11.49 -18.51
C HIS A 6 -39.65 11.38 -19.20
N ALA A 7 -39.38 12.32 -20.09
CA ALA A 7 -38.08 12.53 -20.69
C ALA A 7 -37.03 12.77 -19.58
N VAL A 8 -36.07 11.85 -19.47
CA VAL A 8 -34.85 12.02 -18.68
C VAL A 8 -33.96 13.01 -19.44
N ALA A 9 -33.66 14.15 -18.81
CA ALA A 9 -32.75 15.14 -19.36
C ALA A 9 -31.35 14.53 -19.55
N PRO A 10 -30.63 14.84 -20.65
CA PRO A 10 -29.27 14.35 -20.84
C PRO A 10 -28.36 14.93 -19.76
N ALA A 11 -27.56 14.06 -19.13
CA ALA A 11 -26.50 14.46 -18.22
C ALA A 11 -25.54 15.39 -18.98
N GLU A 12 -25.40 16.63 -18.50
CA GLU A 12 -24.41 17.56 -19.02
C GLU A 12 -23.02 16.96 -18.84
N ALA A 13 -22.31 16.79 -19.94
CA ALA A 13 -20.91 16.41 -19.93
C ALA A 13 -20.12 17.48 -19.18
N VAL A 14 -19.64 17.15 -17.98
CA VAL A 14 -18.68 17.97 -17.26
C VAL A 14 -17.39 17.94 -18.08
N SER A 15 -17.16 19.03 -18.81
CA SER A 15 -15.90 19.32 -19.49
C SER A 15 -14.80 19.38 -18.43
N CYS A 16 -14.00 18.33 -18.34
CA CYS A 16 -12.75 18.33 -17.61
C CYS A 16 -11.76 19.25 -18.36
N THR A 17 -11.76 20.53 -18.01
CA THR A 17 -10.64 21.40 -18.32
C THR A 17 -9.48 20.92 -17.47
N ALA A 18 -8.43 20.40 -18.12
CA ALA A 18 -7.14 20.15 -17.50
C ALA A 18 -6.74 21.43 -16.75
N GLN A 19 -6.67 21.34 -15.42
CA GLN A 19 -5.99 22.35 -14.63
C GLN A 19 -4.50 22.08 -14.83
N ASP A 20 -3.82 23.11 -15.32
CA ASP A 20 -2.37 23.15 -15.49
C ASP A 20 -1.70 22.67 -14.21
N GLY A 21 -0.80 21.70 -14.33
CA GLY A 21 -0.03 21.16 -13.23
C GLY A 21 0.85 22.23 -12.60
N GLU A 22 0.41 22.78 -11.48
CA GLU A 22 1.30 23.40 -10.52
C GLU A 22 2.12 22.30 -9.86
N CYS A 23 3.45 22.37 -10.00
CA CYS A 23 4.38 21.57 -9.21
C CYS A 23 4.02 21.69 -7.72
N PRO A 24 4.06 20.59 -6.94
CA PRO A 24 3.93 20.67 -5.49
C PRO A 24 4.92 21.71 -4.94
N ASP A 25 4.40 22.65 -4.16
CA ASP A 25 5.12 23.77 -3.59
C ASP A 25 6.34 23.28 -2.78
N ALA A 26 7.54 23.77 -3.15
CA ALA A 26 8.80 23.48 -2.46
C ALA A 26 8.77 23.86 -0.97
N SER A 27 7.83 24.71 -0.54
CA SER A 27 7.64 25.07 0.87
C SER A 27 7.28 23.87 1.77
N ASN A 28 6.62 22.84 1.22
CA ASN A 28 6.22 21.65 1.97
C ASN A 28 7.40 20.72 2.30
N ASN A 29 8.51 20.85 1.55
CA ASN A 29 9.72 20.04 1.72
C ASN A 29 10.65 20.57 2.82
N GLU A 30 10.49 21.83 3.24
CA GLU A 30 11.29 22.43 4.33
C GLU A 30 10.85 21.94 5.72
N GLU A 31 9.57 21.58 5.87
CA GLU A 31 9.04 21.07 7.13
C GLU A 31 9.44 19.60 7.40
N ILE A 32 10.02 18.91 6.40
CA ILE A 32 10.50 17.52 6.51
C ILE A 32 11.64 17.40 7.53
N MET A 33 12.43 18.46 7.78
CA MET A 33 13.78 18.29 8.34
C MET A 33 14.04 18.91 9.73
N THR A 34 13.11 19.62 10.35
CA THR A 34 13.37 20.23 11.68
C THR A 34 13.45 19.19 12.82
N LYS A 35 13.10 17.93 12.56
CA LYS A 35 13.11 16.83 13.55
C LYS A 35 14.22 15.78 13.36
N ALA A 36 14.93 15.78 12.23
CA ALA A 36 15.98 14.79 11.94
C ALA A 36 17.17 14.84 12.92
N LEU A 37 17.31 15.91 13.70
CA LEU A 37 18.40 16.13 14.64
C LEU A 37 18.22 15.48 16.03
N ASP A 38 17.08 14.85 16.32
CA ASP A 38 16.80 14.18 17.60
C ASP A 38 16.49 12.67 17.44
N CYS A 39 16.89 12.08 16.31
CA CYS A 39 16.66 10.67 15.99
C CYS A 39 17.36 9.75 17.01
N PRO A 40 16.70 8.71 17.53
CA PRO A 40 17.34 7.70 18.36
C PRO A 40 18.55 7.12 17.63
N SER A 41 19.74 7.24 18.21
CA SER A 41 20.96 6.66 17.63
C SER A 41 21.05 5.13 17.78
N ASP A 42 20.12 4.53 18.53
CA ASP A 42 20.05 3.08 18.72
C ASP A 42 19.21 2.45 17.58
N PRO A 43 19.82 1.61 16.71
CA PRO A 43 19.12 0.97 15.61
C PRO A 43 17.91 0.14 16.03
N GLU A 44 17.89 -0.43 17.24
CA GLU A 44 16.75 -1.21 17.73
C GLU A 44 15.56 -0.30 18.10
N VAL A 45 15.84 0.92 18.58
CA VAL A 45 14.78 1.90 18.87
C VAL A 45 14.17 2.40 17.55
N VAL A 46 15.00 2.69 16.55
CA VAL A 46 14.52 3.09 15.21
C VAL A 46 13.68 1.97 14.60
N PHE A 47 14.18 0.73 14.59
CA PHE A 47 13.42 -0.41 14.09
C PHE A 47 12.07 -0.59 14.79
N ALA A 48 12.04 -0.48 16.12
CA ALA A 48 10.80 -0.56 16.88
C ALA A 48 9.80 0.56 16.52
N GLU A 49 10.29 1.77 16.27
CA GLU A 49 9.47 2.91 15.83
C GLU A 49 8.87 2.68 14.45
N VAL A 50 9.68 2.18 13.49
CA VAL A 50 9.20 1.80 12.16
C VAL A 50 8.09 0.75 12.25
N CYS A 51 8.29 -0.32 13.02
CA CYS A 51 7.26 -1.35 13.21
C CYS A 51 6.00 -0.80 13.92
N SER A 52 6.17 0.14 14.87
CA SER A 52 5.05 0.83 15.50
C SER A 52 4.18 1.51 14.45
N HIS A 53 4.77 2.34 13.59
CA HIS A 53 4.06 3.03 12.50
C HIS A 53 3.35 2.08 11.53
N LEU A 54 4.02 0.99 11.12
CA LEU A 54 3.43 -0.02 10.24
C LEU A 54 2.23 -0.74 10.86
N SER A 55 2.19 -0.84 12.20
CA SER A 55 1.13 -1.54 12.92
C SER A 55 -0.05 -0.65 13.36
N LEU A 56 0.17 0.66 13.52
CA LEU A 56 -0.81 1.61 14.05
C LEU A 56 -2.05 1.73 13.16
N ASN A 57 -1.87 1.73 11.84
CA ASN A 57 -2.97 1.74 10.88
C ASN A 57 -2.77 0.65 9.82
N ARG A 58 -3.52 -0.45 9.95
CA ARG A 58 -3.43 -1.61 9.07
C ARG A 58 -3.70 -1.28 7.60
N SER A 59 -4.48 -0.23 7.29
CA SER A 59 -4.71 0.18 5.90
C SER A 59 -3.47 0.80 5.25
N ASN A 60 -2.53 1.31 6.06
CA ASN A 60 -1.32 1.96 5.60
C ASN A 60 -0.12 1.01 5.55
N THR A 61 -0.20 -0.19 6.14
CA THR A 61 0.91 -1.14 6.19
C THR A 61 1.47 -1.45 4.79
N LEU A 62 0.61 -1.84 3.85
CA LEU A 62 1.04 -2.16 2.49
C LEU A 62 1.50 -0.92 1.70
N PRO A 63 0.77 0.21 1.71
CA PRO A 63 1.25 1.46 1.14
C PRO A 63 2.63 1.91 1.66
N MET A 64 2.89 1.78 2.96
CA MET A 64 4.20 2.09 3.56
C MET A 64 5.28 1.11 3.12
N CYS A 65 4.97 -0.19 3.02
CA CYS A 65 5.88 -1.18 2.47
C CYS A 65 6.20 -0.89 0.99
N ALA A 66 5.22 -0.44 0.21
CA ALA A 66 5.42 -0.02 -1.17
C ALA A 66 6.34 1.20 -1.27
N CYS A 67 6.18 2.19 -0.40
CA CYS A 67 7.10 3.34 -0.31
C CYS A 67 8.54 2.91 -0.04
N MET A 68 8.78 2.04 0.95
CA MET A 68 10.12 1.51 1.23
C MET A 68 10.66 0.66 0.08
N ASN A 69 9.83 -0.19 -0.54
CA ASN A 69 10.27 -0.97 -1.69
C ASN A 69 10.69 -0.09 -2.89
N ALA A 70 9.96 1.00 -3.15
CA ALA A 70 10.28 1.95 -4.20
C ALA A 70 11.57 2.75 -3.93
N CYS A 71 11.91 2.96 -2.65
CA CYS A 71 13.15 3.59 -2.22
C CYS A 71 14.24 2.56 -1.86
N ARG A 72 14.19 1.31 -2.33
CA ARG A 72 15.23 0.30 -2.01
C ARG A 72 16.62 0.72 -2.50
N GLU A 73 16.65 1.35 -3.66
CA GLU A 73 17.82 2.02 -4.21
C GLU A 73 17.59 3.54 -4.15
N SER A 74 18.68 4.28 -4.27
CA SER A 74 18.66 5.75 -4.36
C SER A 74 17.68 6.24 -5.42
N VAL A 75 16.73 7.06 -5.01
CA VAL A 75 15.72 7.65 -5.89
C VAL A 75 15.41 9.08 -5.45
N SER A 76 15.09 9.96 -6.40
CA SER A 76 14.59 11.30 -6.07
C SER A 76 13.24 11.20 -5.36
N TYR A 77 13.03 12.03 -4.34
CA TYR A 77 11.76 12.17 -3.64
C TYR A 77 10.60 12.41 -4.62
N ARG A 78 10.78 13.31 -5.58
CA ARG A 78 9.74 13.65 -6.57
C ARG A 78 9.46 12.49 -7.51
N GLU A 79 10.51 11.80 -7.97
CA GLU A 79 10.35 10.66 -8.88
C GLU A 79 9.58 9.52 -8.22
N VAL A 80 9.88 9.21 -6.95
CA VAL A 80 9.18 8.14 -6.23
C VAL A 80 7.73 8.51 -5.91
N GLU A 81 7.43 9.78 -5.60
CA GLU A 81 6.05 10.22 -5.41
C GLU A 81 5.21 10.04 -6.68
N VAL A 82 5.76 10.44 -7.82
CA VAL A 82 5.10 10.28 -9.13
C VAL A 82 4.90 8.81 -9.44
N ALA A 83 5.92 7.98 -9.23
CA ALA A 83 5.84 6.54 -9.48
C ALA A 83 4.76 5.87 -8.61
N LEU A 84 4.67 6.23 -7.32
CA LEU A 84 3.71 5.63 -6.39
C LEU A 84 2.28 6.16 -6.56
N ALA A 85 2.09 7.37 -7.10
CA ALA A 85 0.77 8.01 -7.16
C ALA A 85 -0.30 7.17 -7.87
N ASP A 86 0.11 6.40 -8.88
CA ASP A 86 -0.78 5.56 -9.68
C ASP A 86 -0.74 4.07 -9.27
N GLU A 87 0.04 3.70 -8.25
CA GLU A 87 0.13 2.31 -7.78
C GLU A 87 -1.17 1.86 -7.10
N PRO A 88 -1.79 0.74 -7.52
CA PRO A 88 -3.06 0.29 -6.95
C PRO A 88 -3.07 0.12 -5.43
N VAL A 89 -1.93 -0.23 -4.83
CA VAL A 89 -1.78 -0.35 -3.37
C VAL A 89 -2.08 0.97 -2.66
N MET A 90 -1.83 2.12 -3.29
CA MET A 90 -2.11 3.43 -2.72
C MET A 90 -3.61 3.69 -2.54
N ASN A 91 -4.48 3.03 -3.30
CA ASN A 91 -5.93 3.11 -3.11
C ASN A 91 -6.40 2.56 -1.75
N MET A 92 -5.55 1.81 -1.04
CA MET A 92 -5.83 1.32 0.30
C MET A 92 -5.67 2.39 1.38
N SER A 93 -4.94 3.48 1.08
CA SER A 93 -4.70 4.58 2.02
C SER A 93 -5.52 5.81 1.65
N THR A 94 -5.92 6.58 2.66
CA THR A 94 -6.38 7.95 2.46
C THR A 94 -5.22 8.95 2.44
N GLN A 95 -3.99 8.48 2.64
CA GLN A 95 -2.78 9.28 2.63
C GLN A 95 -2.15 9.25 1.25
N THR A 96 -1.59 10.38 0.82
CA THR A 96 -0.80 10.47 -0.40
C THR A 96 0.58 9.82 -0.20
N PRO A 97 1.29 9.45 -1.28
CA PRO A 97 2.68 8.99 -1.19
C PRO A 97 3.54 9.96 -0.38
N HIS A 98 3.37 11.28 -0.60
CA HIS A 98 4.02 12.34 0.18
C HIS A 98 3.94 12.12 1.69
N THR A 99 2.73 11.93 2.21
CA THR A 99 2.51 11.82 3.65
C THR A 99 3.09 10.53 4.20
N LEU A 100 3.00 9.43 3.44
CA LEU A 100 3.57 8.16 3.86
C LEU A 100 5.11 8.19 3.86
N LEU A 101 5.73 8.75 2.83
CA LEU A 101 7.18 8.95 2.76
C LEU A 101 7.67 9.81 3.92
N ARG A 102 6.98 10.92 4.23
CA ARG A 102 7.34 11.76 5.38
C ARG A 102 7.27 11.00 6.71
N ILE A 103 6.21 10.21 6.94
CA ILE A 103 6.11 9.37 8.14
C ILE A 103 7.27 8.37 8.22
N LEU A 104 7.66 7.77 7.10
CA LEU A 104 8.75 6.81 7.04
C LEU A 104 10.12 7.46 7.25
N ILE A 105 10.33 8.68 6.77
CA ILE A 105 11.54 9.47 7.03
C ILE A 105 11.61 9.86 8.51
N ASP A 106 10.52 10.37 9.08
CA ASP A 106 10.44 10.75 10.50
C ASP A 106 10.69 9.54 11.42
N ALA A 107 10.25 8.36 11.01
CA ALA A 107 10.45 7.10 11.75
C ALA A 107 11.84 6.48 11.52
N GLY A 108 12.65 7.01 10.60
CA GLY A 108 13.97 6.47 10.25
C GLY A 108 13.92 5.19 9.39
N ALA A 109 12.80 4.89 8.74
CA ALA A 109 12.68 3.79 7.78
C ALA A 109 13.32 4.13 6.42
N ILE A 110 13.34 5.42 6.06
CA ILE A 110 13.93 5.94 4.84
C ILE A 110 14.88 7.07 5.22
N ASP A 111 16.13 6.95 4.79
CA ASP A 111 17.12 8.02 4.87
C ASP A 111 16.86 9.01 3.73
N ALA A 112 16.88 10.30 4.06
CA ALA A 112 16.68 11.39 3.11
C ALA A 112 17.91 12.30 3.10
N THR A 113 18.62 12.33 1.97
CA THR A 113 19.80 13.17 1.78
C THR A 113 19.43 14.41 0.97
N PRO A 114 19.68 15.63 1.48
CA PRO A 114 19.33 16.86 0.76
C PRO A 114 20.18 17.03 -0.50
N ILE A 115 19.52 17.45 -1.58
CA ILE A 115 20.16 17.80 -2.84
C ILE A 115 20.05 19.32 -3.05
N TYR A 116 21.20 19.97 -3.24
CA TYR A 116 21.33 21.41 -3.44
C TYR A 116 21.71 21.72 -4.89
N GLU A 117 21.34 22.90 -5.38
CA GLU A 117 21.82 23.37 -6.69
C GLU A 117 23.35 23.54 -6.65
N GLU A 118 24.04 23.33 -7.78
CA GLU A 118 25.52 23.32 -7.81
C GLU A 118 26.18 24.60 -7.24
N ASP A 119 25.51 25.75 -7.38
CA ASP A 119 26.01 27.05 -6.93
C ASP A 119 25.61 27.40 -5.48
N VAL A 120 24.88 26.51 -4.79
CA VAL A 120 24.45 26.71 -3.39
C VAL A 120 25.43 26.03 -2.45
N ASP A 121 26.00 26.80 -1.53
CA ASP A 121 26.79 26.26 -0.41
C ASP A 121 25.84 25.61 0.62
N PRO A 122 25.92 24.29 0.87
CA PRO A 122 25.06 23.61 1.84
C PRO A 122 25.21 24.11 3.28
N GLU A 123 26.33 24.76 3.61
CA GLU A 123 26.59 25.32 4.95
C GLU A 123 26.03 26.74 5.13
N ALA A 124 25.52 27.37 4.06
CA ALA A 124 24.92 28.69 4.16
C ALA A 124 23.61 28.66 4.98
N GLU A 125 23.38 29.70 5.79
CA GLU A 125 22.21 29.80 6.67
C GLU A 125 20.88 29.78 5.90
N ASP A 126 20.88 30.28 4.66
CA ASP A 126 19.73 30.31 3.75
C ASP A 126 19.77 29.20 2.69
N ALA A 127 20.67 28.22 2.80
CA ALA A 127 20.72 27.08 1.90
C ALA A 127 19.40 26.30 1.94
N ARG A 128 18.75 26.16 0.78
CA ARG A 128 17.55 25.34 0.62
C ARG A 128 17.86 24.20 -0.34
N ALA A 129 17.62 22.98 0.12
CA ALA A 129 17.64 21.82 -0.75
C ALA A 129 16.48 21.96 -1.74
N TYR A 130 16.74 21.74 -3.03
CA TYR A 130 15.67 21.76 -4.03
C TYR A 130 14.97 20.39 -4.12
N ASP A 131 15.65 19.32 -3.71
CA ASP A 131 15.13 17.96 -3.70
C ASP A 131 15.82 17.11 -2.63
N TYR A 132 15.39 15.85 -2.48
CA TYR A 132 16.02 14.86 -1.61
C TYR A 132 16.23 13.55 -2.35
N GLU A 133 17.36 12.91 -2.07
CA GLU A 133 17.62 11.53 -2.45
C GLU A 133 17.16 10.61 -1.31
N LEU A 134 16.31 9.65 -1.63
CA LEU A 134 15.71 8.72 -0.70
C LEU A 134 16.32 7.33 -0.86
N VAL A 135 16.67 6.71 0.27
CA VAL A 135 17.13 5.31 0.35
C VAL A 135 16.51 4.66 1.57
N THR A 136 15.99 3.45 1.45
CA THR A 136 15.45 2.69 2.58
C THR A 136 16.59 2.29 3.50
N SER A 137 16.47 2.65 4.77
CA SER A 137 17.48 2.39 5.79
C SER A 137 17.57 0.91 6.14
N GLU A 138 18.58 0.51 6.92
CA GLU A 138 18.66 -0.85 7.45
C GLU A 138 17.43 -1.23 8.30
N ALA A 139 16.90 -0.29 9.08
CA ALA A 139 15.67 -0.50 9.86
C ALA A 139 14.46 -0.69 8.95
N GLY A 140 14.34 0.08 7.86
CA GLY A 140 13.29 -0.08 6.86
C GLY A 140 13.38 -1.43 6.13
N LEU A 141 14.57 -1.86 5.75
CA LEU A 141 14.79 -3.18 5.12
C LEU A 141 14.43 -4.34 6.07
N ARG A 142 14.84 -4.27 7.33
CA ARG A 142 14.42 -5.23 8.36
C ARG A 142 12.91 -5.24 8.54
N ALA A 143 12.27 -4.07 8.49
CA ALA A 143 10.82 -3.97 8.59
C ALA A 143 10.15 -4.61 7.37
N LEU A 144 10.67 -4.41 6.16
CA LEU A 144 10.18 -5.10 4.96
C LEU A 144 10.25 -6.62 5.10
N GLU A 145 11.32 -7.16 5.67
CA GLU A 145 11.43 -8.60 5.96
C GLU A 145 10.38 -9.08 6.98
N GLN A 146 10.18 -8.33 8.06
CA GLN A 146 9.17 -8.67 9.08
C GLN A 146 7.74 -8.59 8.53
N TYR A 147 7.50 -7.67 7.59
CA TYR A 147 6.19 -7.42 6.99
C TYR A 147 6.02 -8.09 5.63
N ASP A 148 6.88 -9.06 5.29
CA ASP A 148 6.79 -9.85 4.07
C ASP A 148 5.37 -10.43 3.87
N PRO A 149 4.73 -10.18 2.71
CA PRO A 149 3.37 -10.65 2.44
C PRO A 149 3.20 -12.16 2.64
N CYS A 150 4.14 -12.98 2.17
CA CYS A 150 4.03 -14.44 2.24
C CYS A 150 4.16 -14.94 3.69
N ALA A 151 5.09 -14.39 4.48
CA ALA A 151 5.24 -14.70 5.90
C ALA A 151 3.98 -14.31 6.69
N ARG A 152 3.43 -13.11 6.42
CA ARG A 152 2.18 -12.64 7.05
C ARG A 152 0.98 -13.49 6.65
N PHE A 153 0.93 -13.98 5.42
CA PHE A 153 -0.10 -14.92 4.99
C PHE A 153 0.05 -16.29 5.66
N ALA A 154 1.27 -16.81 5.81
CA ALA A 154 1.50 -18.06 6.55
C ALA A 154 1.00 -17.95 7.99
N GLN A 155 1.31 -16.84 8.68
CA GLN A 155 0.79 -16.58 10.02
C GLN A 155 -0.75 -16.48 10.04
N LEU A 156 -1.35 -15.78 9.05
CA LEU A 156 -2.81 -15.72 8.91
C LEU A 156 -3.39 -17.13 8.84
N ILE A 157 -2.82 -18.02 8.02
CA ILE A 157 -3.33 -19.39 7.85
C ILE A 157 -3.22 -20.20 9.14
N GLU A 158 -2.13 -20.04 9.91
CA GLU A 158 -1.96 -20.71 11.21
C GLU A 158 -3.00 -20.26 12.25
N GLU A 159 -3.43 -19.00 12.19
CA GLU A 159 -4.43 -18.44 13.11
C GLU A 159 -5.88 -18.76 12.70
N GLU A 160 -6.11 -19.11 11.43
CA GLU A 160 -7.44 -19.37 10.90
C GLU A 160 -7.91 -20.82 11.15
N PRO A 161 -9.24 -21.07 11.14
CA PRO A 161 -9.75 -22.43 11.30
C PRO A 161 -9.27 -23.40 10.22
N GLU A 162 -9.17 -24.67 10.60
CA GLU A 162 -8.88 -25.76 9.65
C GLU A 162 -9.89 -25.74 8.48
N GLY A 163 -9.38 -25.85 7.25
CA GLY A 163 -10.18 -25.79 6.02
C GLY A 163 -10.38 -24.39 5.43
N TYR A 164 -9.94 -23.31 6.09
CA TYR A 164 -10.01 -21.96 5.52
C TYR A 164 -8.94 -21.74 4.44
N ALA A 165 -7.81 -22.46 4.52
CA ALA A 165 -6.73 -22.36 3.54
C ALA A 165 -7.21 -22.62 2.10
N ASP A 166 -8.08 -23.62 1.89
CA ASP A 166 -8.63 -23.91 0.56
C ASP A 166 -9.54 -22.79 0.05
N ALA A 167 -10.31 -22.14 0.92
CA ALA A 167 -11.11 -20.98 0.55
C ALA A 167 -10.22 -19.80 0.10
N TYR A 168 -9.13 -19.52 0.83
CA TYR A 168 -8.16 -18.49 0.41
C TYR A 168 -7.54 -18.81 -0.95
N ARG A 169 -7.14 -20.06 -1.18
CA ARG A 169 -6.62 -20.52 -2.48
C ARG A 169 -7.64 -20.30 -3.60
N ILE A 170 -8.91 -20.65 -3.39
CA ILE A 170 -9.98 -20.42 -4.37
C ILE A 170 -10.11 -18.94 -4.71
N VAL A 171 -10.05 -18.03 -3.72
CA VAL A 171 -10.11 -16.59 -3.98
C VAL A 171 -8.88 -16.14 -4.78
N LEU A 172 -7.67 -16.54 -4.39
CA LEU A 172 -6.43 -16.20 -5.09
C LEU A 172 -6.43 -16.71 -6.54
N ASP A 173 -6.91 -17.93 -6.78
CA ASP A 173 -7.01 -18.50 -8.14
C ASP A 173 -8.08 -17.78 -8.97
N THR A 174 -9.22 -17.44 -8.36
CA THR A 174 -10.32 -16.71 -9.03
C THR A 174 -9.88 -15.30 -9.43
N CYS A 175 -9.12 -14.63 -8.58
CA CYS A 175 -8.60 -13.28 -8.82
C CYS A 175 -7.36 -13.24 -9.72
N ARG A 176 -6.86 -14.36 -10.25
CA ARG A 176 -5.81 -14.34 -11.30
C ARG A 176 -6.27 -13.58 -12.53
N GLU A 177 -7.56 -13.67 -12.83
CA GLU A 177 -8.25 -12.75 -13.72
C GLU A 177 -8.90 -11.63 -12.91
N ALA A 178 -8.95 -10.42 -13.46
CA ALA A 178 -9.57 -9.29 -12.78
C ALA A 178 -11.08 -9.52 -12.61
N VAL A 179 -11.54 -9.66 -11.36
CA VAL A 179 -12.94 -10.06 -11.06
C VAL A 179 -13.59 -9.21 -9.97
N GLY A 180 -14.92 -9.09 -10.02
CA GLY A 180 -15.71 -8.49 -8.94
C GLY A 180 -16.15 -9.53 -7.89
N LEU A 181 -16.62 -9.04 -6.74
CA LEU A 181 -17.13 -9.87 -5.64
C LEU A 181 -18.13 -10.97 -6.05
N PRO A 182 -19.09 -10.76 -7.00
CA PRO A 182 -20.02 -11.81 -7.40
C PRO A 182 -19.37 -13.07 -8.00
N ALA A 183 -18.22 -12.92 -8.69
CA ALA A 183 -17.49 -14.06 -9.22
C ALA A 183 -16.84 -14.86 -8.08
N ILE A 184 -16.31 -14.17 -7.07
CA ILE A 184 -15.71 -14.77 -5.88
C ILE A 184 -16.79 -15.48 -5.04
N GLU A 185 -17.96 -14.87 -4.86
CA GLU A 185 -19.11 -15.50 -4.20
C GLU A 185 -19.58 -16.77 -4.91
N THR A 186 -19.57 -16.74 -6.25
CA THR A 186 -19.89 -17.91 -7.07
C THR A 186 -18.85 -19.02 -6.88
N ALA A 187 -17.56 -18.68 -6.90
CA ALA A 187 -16.46 -19.62 -6.73
C ALA A 187 -16.46 -20.29 -5.34
N LEU A 188 -16.83 -19.55 -4.29
CA LEU A 188 -16.93 -20.06 -2.92
C LEU A 188 -18.28 -20.72 -2.60
N SER A 189 -19.23 -20.73 -3.54
CA SER A 189 -20.58 -21.22 -3.27
C SER A 189 -20.58 -22.68 -2.77
N GLY A 190 -21.16 -22.92 -1.60
CA GLY A 190 -21.19 -24.24 -0.97
C GLY A 190 -19.90 -24.67 -0.27
N HIS A 191 -18.85 -23.84 -0.26
CA HIS A 191 -17.60 -24.16 0.43
C HIS A 191 -17.81 -24.25 1.95
N PRO A 192 -17.31 -25.30 2.63
CA PRO A 192 -17.54 -25.51 4.07
C PRO A 192 -17.13 -24.33 4.96
N ALA A 193 -16.05 -23.63 4.59
CA ALA A 193 -15.54 -22.47 5.32
C ALA A 193 -16.54 -21.30 5.41
N LEU A 194 -17.58 -21.25 4.56
CA LEU A 194 -18.63 -20.24 4.67
C LEU A 194 -19.59 -20.50 5.84
N TYR A 195 -19.62 -21.70 6.39
CA TYR A 195 -20.62 -22.12 7.38
C TYR A 195 -20.03 -22.68 8.69
N SER A 196 -18.78 -23.15 8.68
CA SER A 196 -18.11 -23.79 9.82
C SER A 196 -16.66 -23.32 9.92
N PRO A 197 -16.12 -23.04 11.13
CA PRO A 197 -16.76 -23.18 12.44
C PRO A 197 -17.76 -22.06 12.77
N LYS A 198 -17.82 -21.02 11.95
CA LYS A 198 -18.79 -19.92 12.04
C LYS A 198 -19.18 -19.47 10.63
N THR A 199 -20.35 -18.86 10.50
CA THR A 199 -20.78 -18.31 9.22
C THR A 199 -19.97 -17.07 8.87
N VAL A 200 -19.34 -17.08 7.70
CA VAL A 200 -18.64 -15.93 7.10
C VAL A 200 -19.04 -15.78 5.64
N PHE A 201 -18.84 -14.60 5.07
CA PHE A 201 -19.12 -14.30 3.66
C PHE A 201 -17.82 -14.26 2.85
N ALA A 202 -17.93 -14.34 1.51
CA ALA A 202 -16.76 -14.24 0.61
C ALA A 202 -15.89 -13.01 0.91
N GLY A 203 -16.51 -11.88 1.24
CA GLY A 203 -15.83 -10.64 1.63
C GLY A 203 -14.87 -10.78 2.82
N TYR A 204 -15.05 -11.77 3.69
CA TYR A 204 -14.10 -12.09 4.76
C TYR A 204 -12.74 -12.48 4.19
N PHE A 205 -12.72 -13.41 3.24
CA PHE A 205 -11.49 -13.90 2.63
C PHE A 205 -10.83 -12.81 1.80
N VAL A 206 -11.63 -12.04 1.04
CA VAL A 206 -11.17 -10.87 0.27
C VAL A 206 -10.46 -9.87 1.19
N SER A 207 -11.13 -9.42 2.26
CA SER A 207 -10.57 -8.43 3.18
C SER A 207 -9.26 -8.90 3.84
N LYS A 208 -9.17 -10.18 4.19
CA LYS A 208 -7.97 -10.77 4.78
C LYS A 208 -6.81 -10.85 3.78
N LEU A 209 -7.09 -11.26 2.54
CA LEU A 209 -6.09 -11.31 1.47
C LEU A 209 -5.60 -9.91 1.08
N GLU A 210 -6.49 -8.91 1.02
CA GLU A 210 -6.09 -7.52 0.83
C GLU A 210 -5.17 -7.05 1.95
N THR A 211 -5.47 -7.39 3.21
CA THR A 211 -4.67 -6.97 4.37
C THR A 211 -3.23 -7.50 4.34
N VAL A 212 -3.02 -8.70 3.79
CA VAL A 212 -1.68 -9.32 3.68
C VAL A 212 -1.03 -9.09 2.32
N GLY A 213 -1.73 -8.46 1.36
CA GLY A 213 -1.19 -8.13 0.05
C GLY A 213 -1.26 -9.27 -0.97
N GLY A 214 -2.15 -10.25 -0.78
CA GLY A 214 -2.37 -11.34 -1.75
C GLY A 214 -3.26 -10.96 -2.93
N ILE A 215 -4.12 -9.96 -2.74
CA ILE A 215 -4.93 -9.37 -3.81
C ILE A 215 -4.98 -7.84 -3.65
N VAL A 216 -5.23 -7.14 -4.74
CA VAL A 216 -5.39 -5.68 -4.77
C VAL A 216 -6.64 -5.27 -5.54
N TRP A 217 -7.29 -4.19 -5.10
CA TRP A 217 -8.44 -3.60 -5.79
C TRP A 217 -8.00 -2.48 -6.74
N ASP A 218 -8.34 -2.65 -8.02
CA ASP A 218 -8.17 -1.64 -9.07
C ASP A 218 -9.38 -1.69 -10.02
N GLY A 219 -10.55 -1.30 -9.51
CA GLY A 219 -11.86 -1.47 -10.17
C GLY A 219 -12.36 -2.92 -10.25
N ALA A 220 -11.47 -3.89 -10.11
CA ALA A 220 -11.70 -5.31 -9.90
C ALA A 220 -10.58 -5.88 -9.01
N TRP A 221 -10.84 -6.97 -8.29
CA TRP A 221 -9.80 -7.66 -7.51
C TRP A 221 -8.89 -8.45 -8.45
N ARG A 222 -7.59 -8.28 -8.25
CA ARG A 222 -6.52 -9.02 -8.93
C ARG A 222 -5.57 -9.63 -7.92
N THR A 223 -5.11 -10.83 -8.20
CA THR A 223 -4.03 -11.50 -7.46
C THR A 223 -2.71 -10.82 -7.76
N THR A 224 -1.99 -10.45 -6.70
CA THR A 224 -0.65 -9.84 -6.79
C THR A 224 0.41 -10.89 -7.12
N GLU A 225 1.65 -10.48 -7.39
CA GLU A 225 2.76 -11.42 -7.58
C GLU A 225 2.98 -12.27 -6.31
N GLU A 226 2.92 -11.64 -5.14
CA GLU A 226 2.98 -12.33 -3.85
C GLU A 226 1.78 -13.24 -3.64
N GLY A 227 0.58 -12.83 -4.07
CA GLY A 227 -0.62 -13.66 -4.05
C GLY A 227 -0.50 -14.96 -4.84
N ILE A 228 0.27 -14.95 -5.95
CA ILE A 228 0.58 -16.16 -6.71
C ILE A 228 1.44 -17.10 -5.86
N HIS A 229 2.49 -16.57 -5.22
CA HIS A 229 3.33 -17.36 -4.31
C HIS A 229 2.55 -17.90 -3.10
N MET A 230 1.62 -17.10 -2.55
CA MET A 230 0.71 -17.53 -1.48
C MET A 230 -0.14 -18.71 -1.95
N ALA A 231 -0.75 -18.64 -3.14
CA ALA A 231 -1.58 -19.72 -3.68
C ALA A 231 -0.78 -21.02 -3.86
N ASP A 232 0.46 -20.91 -4.37
CA ASP A 232 1.35 -22.05 -4.57
C ASP A 232 1.86 -22.66 -3.25
N SER A 233 1.86 -21.88 -2.16
CA SER A 233 2.26 -22.34 -0.83
C SER A 233 1.19 -23.16 -0.10
N ILE A 234 -0.08 -23.05 -0.52
CA ILE A 234 -1.21 -23.76 0.10
C ILE A 234 -1.24 -25.19 -0.45
N PRO A 235 -1.12 -26.22 0.41
CA PRO A 235 -1.18 -27.60 -0.05
C PRO A 235 -2.53 -27.89 -0.72
N VAL A 236 -2.50 -28.42 -1.94
CA VAL A 236 -3.71 -28.91 -2.61
C VAL A 236 -4.16 -30.19 -1.89
N CYS A 237 -5.37 -30.20 -1.33
CA CYS A 237 -5.98 -31.44 -0.85
C CYS A 237 -6.18 -32.38 -2.06
N ALA A 238 -5.47 -33.51 -2.06
CA ALA A 238 -5.61 -34.57 -3.07
C ALA A 238 -6.92 -35.36 -2.93
#